data_AF-A0A2S5LD11-F1
#
_entry.id   AF-A0A2S5LD11-F1
#
_cell.length_a   1.000
_cell.length_b   1.000
_cell.length_c   1.000
_cell.angle_alpha   90.00
_cell.angle_beta   90.00
_cell.angle_gamma   90.00
#
_symmetry.space_group_name_H-M   'P 1'
#
loop_
_entity.id
_entity.type
_entity.pdbx_description
1 polymer ?
#
loop_
_entity_poly.entity_id
_entity_poly.type
_entity_poly.pdbx_seq_one_letter_code
_entity_poly.pdbx_strand_id
1 'polypeptide(L)'
;MSWLDEVNWDANGLVPVIAQEFDTGKVLMFAWMNREALQLTSDSKQAVYWSRSRNKLWRKGEESGHIQKVHEIRLDCDEDV
;
A
#
# COMPACT_ATOMS: atom_id res chain seq x y z
N MET A 1 -6.57 19.83 -0.26
CA MET A 1 -5.53 18.91 0.23
C MET A 1 -6.15 17.54 0.34
N SER A 2 -5.50 16.55 -0.24
CA SER A 2 -5.86 15.14 -0.05
C SER A 2 -5.15 14.62 1.20
N TRP A 3 -5.69 13.62 1.89
CA TRP A 3 -4.99 12.95 2.99
C TRP A 3 -3.65 12.33 2.54
N LEU A 4 -3.48 12.07 1.23
CA LEU A 4 -2.20 11.66 0.63
C LEU A 4 -1.08 12.71 0.74
N ASP A 5 -1.43 13.96 1.07
CA ASP A 5 -0.47 15.03 1.30
C ASP A 5 0.17 14.94 2.69
N GLU A 6 -0.39 14.13 3.60
CA GLU A 6 0.18 13.81 4.91
C GLU A 6 1.31 12.77 4.82
N VAL A 7 1.34 11.95 3.76
CA VAL A 7 2.36 10.92 3.59
C VAL A 7 3.72 11.55 3.26
N ASN A 8 4.75 11.19 4.03
CA ASN A 8 6.13 11.55 3.79
C ASN A 8 6.76 10.61 2.75
N TRP A 9 6.70 11.02 1.48
CA TRP A 9 7.21 10.24 0.36
C TRP A 9 8.74 10.28 0.29
N ASP A 10 9.36 9.13 -0.05
CA ASP A 10 10.80 9.08 -0.31
C ASP A 10 11.21 9.88 -1.57
N ALA A 11 12.52 9.98 -1.83
CA ALA A 11 13.05 10.69 -2.99
C ALA A 11 12.58 10.15 -4.35
N ASN A 12 12.01 8.94 -4.39
CA ASN A 12 11.44 8.31 -5.59
C ASN A 12 9.91 8.44 -5.66
N GLY A 13 9.29 9.15 -4.71
CA GLY A 13 7.83 9.28 -4.62
C GLY A 13 7.15 8.00 -4.13
N LEU A 14 7.84 7.19 -3.31
CA LEU A 14 7.37 5.92 -2.77
C LEU A 14 7.29 5.96 -1.24
N VAL A 15 6.41 5.13 -0.70
CA VAL A 15 6.31 4.84 0.73
C VAL A 15 6.38 3.32 0.95
N PRO A 16 7.16 2.82 1.91
CA PRO A 16 7.07 1.43 2.36
C PRO A 16 5.67 1.16 2.94
N VAL A 17 5.17 -0.07 2.80
CA VAL A 17 3.89 -0.47 3.39
C VAL A 17 3.96 -1.90 3.93
N ILE A 18 3.33 -2.11 5.08
CA ILE A 18 3.25 -3.40 5.76
C ILE A 18 1.80 -3.89 5.69
N ALA A 19 1.58 -5.04 5.04
CA ALA A 19 0.29 -5.70 5.07
C ALA A 19 0.22 -6.60 6.31
N GLN A 20 -0.72 -6.31 7.19
CA GLN A 20 -1.02 -7.08 8.39
C GLN A 20 -2.38 -7.76 8.23
N GLU A 21 -2.48 -9.02 8.66
CA GLU A 21 -3.75 -9.71 8.74
C GLU A 21 -4.59 -9.11 9.88
N PHE A 22 -5.86 -8.83 9.60
CA PHE A 22 -6.72 -8.00 10.43
C PHE A 22 -7.06 -8.64 11.79
N ASP A 23 -7.34 -9.94 11.82
CA ASP A 23 -7.81 -10.62 13.05
C ASP A 23 -6.66 -11.05 13.97
N THR A 24 -5.58 -11.54 13.39
CA THR A 24 -4.45 -12.15 14.11
C THR A 24 -3.29 -11.19 14.34
N GLY A 25 -3.25 -10.07 13.63
CA GLY A 25 -2.11 -9.16 13.64
C GLY A 25 -0.86 -9.74 12.96
N LYS A 26 -0.96 -10.87 12.26
CA LYS A 26 0.19 -11.48 11.58
C LYS A 26 0.65 -10.58 10.43
N VAL A 27 1.93 -10.22 10.41
CA VAL A 27 2.54 -9.55 9.25
C VAL A 27 2.60 -10.53 8.08
N LEU A 28 2.01 -10.15 6.95
CA LEU A 28 1.93 -10.98 5.75
C LEU A 28 3.00 -10.61 4.73
N MET A 29 3.23 -9.31 4.52
CA MET A 29 4.19 -8.84 3.53
C MET A 29 4.62 -7.40 3.76
N PHE A 30 5.76 -7.06 3.16
CA PHE A 30 6.28 -5.72 2.96
C PHE A 30 6.28 -5.40 1.46
N ALA A 31 5.90 -4.18 1.09
CA ALA A 31 5.92 -3.72 -0.28
C ALA A 31 6.13 -2.19 -0.34
N TRP A 32 6.00 -1.62 -1.54
CA TRP A 32 6.06 -0.19 -1.78
C TRP A 32 4.77 0.26 -2.43
N MET A 33 4.34 1.49 -2.14
CA MET A 33 3.29 2.18 -2.87
C MET A 33 3.82 3.51 -3.37
N ASN A 34 3.43 3.89 -4.59
CA ASN A 34 3.47 5.29 -5.01
C ASN A 34 2.11 5.94 -4.69
N ARG A 35 1.99 7.25 -4.91
CA ARG A 35 0.74 8.00 -4.66
C ARG A 35 -0.49 7.39 -5.34
N GLU A 36 -0.36 6.93 -6.57
CA GLU A 36 -1.46 6.30 -7.31
C GLU A 36 -1.86 4.94 -6.73
N ALA A 37 -0.89 4.09 -6.37
CA ALA A 37 -1.15 2.79 -5.75
C ALA A 37 -1.89 2.93 -4.40
N LEU A 38 -1.50 3.91 -3.58
CA LEU A 38 -2.15 4.17 -2.29
C LEU A 38 -3.57 4.73 -2.48
N GLN A 39 -3.76 5.66 -3.44
CA GLN A 39 -5.09 6.17 -3.79
C GLN A 39 -6.02 5.03 -4.25
N LEU A 40 -5.57 4.21 -5.20
CA LEU A 40 -6.34 3.07 -5.71
C LEU A 40 -6.65 2.05 -4.60
N THR A 41 -5.72 1.85 -3.67
CA THR A 41 -5.93 0.97 -2.51
C THR A 41 -7.05 1.50 -1.62
N SER A 42 -7.02 2.80 -1.30
CA SER A 42 -8.06 3.44 -0.49
C SER A 42 -9.43 3.40 -1.16
N ASP A 43 -9.50 3.65 -2.48
CA ASP A 43 -10.75 3.75 -3.22
C ASP A 43 -11.39 2.37 -3.46
N SER A 44 -10.58 1.39 -3.89
CA SER A 44 -11.07 0.06 -4.25
C SER A 44 -11.19 -0.90 -3.07
N LYS A 45 -10.60 -0.55 -1.92
CA LYS A 45 -10.43 -1.43 -0.75
C LYS A 45 -9.73 -2.75 -1.10
N GLN A 46 -8.87 -2.74 -2.12
CA GLN A 46 -7.99 -3.85 -2.49
C GLN A 46 -6.55 -3.37 -2.56
N ALA A 47 -5.62 -4.15 -2.02
CA ALA A 47 -4.21 -3.77 -2.02
C ALA A 47 -3.64 -3.65 -3.44
N VAL A 48 -3.18 -2.45 -3.78
CA VAL A 48 -2.43 -2.14 -5.00
C VAL A 48 -1.06 -1.65 -4.60
N TYR A 49 -0.02 -2.26 -5.13
CA TYR A 49 1.37 -1.93 -4.84
C TYR A 49 2.08 -1.34 -6.06
N TRP A 50 3.22 -0.71 -5.83
CA TRP A 50 4.16 -0.31 -6.87
C TRP A 50 5.31 -1.31 -6.96
N SER A 51 5.45 -1.95 -8.12
CA SER A 51 6.59 -2.84 -8.39
C SER A 51 7.78 -2.01 -8.85
N ARG A 52 8.78 -1.83 -7.97
CA ARG A 52 10.00 -1.07 -8.30
C ARG A 52 10.82 -1.70 -9.44
N SER A 53 10.82 -3.02 -9.56
CA SER A 53 11.55 -3.73 -10.62
C SER A 53 10.82 -3.73 -11.97
N ARG A 54 9.48 -3.71 -11.96
CA ARG A 54 8.65 -3.69 -13.18
C ARG A 54 8.19 -2.29 -13.57
N ASN A 55 8.45 -1.29 -12.73
CA ASN A 55 8.05 0.09 -12.87
C ASN A 55 6.55 0.27 -13.21
N LYS A 56 5.69 -0.47 -12.50
CA LYS A 56 4.25 -0.48 -12.75
C LYS A 56 3.45 -0.79 -11.47
N LEU A 57 2.17 -0.41 -11.50
CA LEU A 57 1.18 -0.85 -10.54
C LEU A 57 1.01 -2.38 -10.59
N TRP A 58 0.75 -2.97 -9.42
CA TRP A 58 0.50 -4.39 -9.25
C TRP A 58 -0.68 -4.58 -8.28
N ARG A 59 -1.80 -5.10 -8.78
CA ARG A 59 -2.95 -5.42 -7.92
C ARG A 59 -2.70 -6.77 -7.27
N LYS A 60 -2.65 -6.82 -5.95
CA LYS A 60 -2.30 -8.04 -5.23
C LYS A 60 -3.32 -9.14 -5.52
N GLY A 61 -2.83 -10.26 -6.07
CA GLY A 61 -3.67 -11.40 -6.39
C GLY A 61 -4.28 -11.36 -7.79
N GLU A 62 -3.93 -10.40 -8.65
CA GLU A 62 -4.46 -10.33 -10.03
C GLU A 62 -4.19 -11.58 -10.87
N GLU A 63 -3.05 -12.25 -10.64
CA GLU A 63 -2.70 -13.50 -11.32
C GLU A 63 -3.10 -14.75 -10.51
N SER A 64 -3.02 -14.69 -9.18
CA SER A 64 -3.15 -15.87 -8.31
C SER A 64 -4.52 -16.03 -7.64
N GLY A 65 -5.39 -15.03 -7.72
CA GLY A 65 -6.64 -14.96 -6.95
C GLY A 65 -6.48 -14.65 -5.45
N HIS A 66 -5.25 -14.56 -4.93
CA HIS A 66 -4.99 -14.28 -3.51
C HIS A 66 -5.01 -12.77 -3.23
N ILE A 67 -6.22 -12.22 -3.26
CA ILE A 67 -6.47 -10.79 -3.03
C ILE A 67 -6.31 -10.42 -1.56
N GLN A 68 -5.94 -9.16 -1.30
CA GLN A 68 -5.95 -8.57 0.03
C GLN A 68 -7.01 -7.48 0.07
N LYS A 69 -8.07 -7.71 0.86
CA LYS A 69 -9.10 -6.72 1.12
C LYS A 69 -8.63 -5.80 2.25
N VAL A 70 -8.80 -4.50 2.07
CA VAL A 70 -8.32 -3.49 3.01
C VAL A 70 -9.44 -3.11 3.97
N HIS A 71 -9.18 -3.32 5.26
CA HIS A 71 -10.07 -2.94 6.35
C HIS A 71 -9.74 -1.54 6.88
N GLU A 72 -8.45 -1.27 7.08
CA GLU A 72 -7.93 0.00 7.55
C GLU A 72 -6.59 0.33 6.88
N ILE A 73 -6.28 1.62 6.81
CA ILE A 73 -4.96 2.15 6.43
C ILE A 73 -4.56 3.07 7.57
N ARG A 74 -3.33 2.92 8.05
CA ARG A 74 -2.77 3.73 9.13
C ARG A 74 -1.39 4.21 8.69
N LEU A 75 -1.04 5.42 9.09
CA LEU A 75 0.31 5.95 9.00
C LEU A 75 0.98 5.83 10.36
N ASP A 76 2.29 5.66 10.37
CA ASP A 76 3.08 5.74 11.59
C ASP A 76 3.29 7.19 12.07
N CYS A 77 4.19 7.40 13.03
CA CYS A 77 4.31 8.67 13.75
C CYS A 77 4.99 9.80 12.98
N ASP A 78 5.82 9.46 12.00
CA ASP A 78 6.54 10.37 11.10
C ASP A 78 6.07 10.25 9.64
N GLU A 79 4.95 9.54 9.46
CA GLU A 79 4.13 9.51 8.24
C GLU A 79 4.87 8.89 7.04
N ASP A 80 5.90 8.08 7.29
CA ASP A 80 6.75 7.47 6.25
C ASP A 80 6.57 5.95 6.10
N VAL A 81 5.63 5.33 6.84
CA VAL A 81 5.18 3.92 6.70
C VAL A 81 3.67 3.74 6.86
#